data_AF-A0A507F1U1-F1
#
_entry.id   AF-A0A507F1U1-F1
#
_cell.length_a   1.000
_cell.length_b   1.000
_cell.length_c   1.000
_cell.angle_alpha   90.00
_cell.angle_beta   90.00
_cell.angle_gamma   90.00
#
_symmetry.space_group_name_H-M   'P 1'
#
loop_
_entity.id
_entity.type
_entity.pdbx_description
1 polymer ?
#
loop_
_entity_poly.entity_id
_entity_poly.type
_entity_poly.pdbx_seq_one_letter_code
_entity_poly.pdbx_strand_id
1 'polypeptide(L)'
;MTSLRPLFILYFLIHIPSTLVISFQGVFPNVELPPFFRESLAGWIESSQDPFLAPLIKTGSVEPWFWGIIVCELFFQLPLEAWLLVKVWQKEWERIRMWAVVYAVHVITTMVPILVVLKEADVENKGVLWGSYLPFLIVPALFGWAVGLGGQSKMRKVKRG
;
A
#
# COMPACT_ATOMS: atom_id res chain seq x y z
N MET A 1 2.72 7.90 19.79
CA MET A 1 3.25 6.80 18.94
C MET A 1 2.75 5.44 19.41
N THR A 2 2.76 5.14 20.70
CA THR A 2 2.27 3.86 21.26
C THR A 2 0.80 3.55 20.93
N SER A 3 -0.09 4.55 20.86
CA SER A 3 -1.51 4.38 20.53
C SER A 3 -1.78 4.06 19.05
N LEU A 4 -0.98 4.60 18.12
CA LEU A 4 -1.15 4.36 16.67
C LEU A 4 -0.37 3.15 16.16
N ARG A 5 0.56 2.61 16.96
CA ARG A 5 1.38 1.46 16.57
C ARG A 5 0.56 0.23 16.11
N PRO A 6 -0.52 -0.19 16.81
CA PRO A 6 -1.31 -1.33 16.37
C PRO A 6 -1.93 -1.12 14.99
N LEU A 7 -2.40 0.10 14.70
CA LEU A 7 -2.94 0.46 13.38
C LEU A 7 -1.89 0.27 12.28
N PHE A 8 -0.67 0.77 12.48
CA PHE A 8 0.40 0.63 11.49
C PHE A 8 0.83 -0.82 11.28
N ILE A 9 0.91 -1.60 12.36
CA ILE A 9 1.22 -3.04 12.26
C ILE A 9 0.12 -3.77 11.47
N LEU A 10 -1.15 -3.55 11.83
CA LEU A 10 -2.28 -4.16 11.14
C LEU A 10 -2.29 -3.80 9.65
N TYR A 11 -2.07 -2.53 9.34
CA TYR A 11 -1.97 -2.03 7.97
C TYR A 11 -0.90 -2.78 7.17
N PHE A 12 0.35 -2.86 7.67
CA PHE A 12 1.42 -3.58 6.96
C PHE A 12 1.13 -5.08 6.84
N LEU A 13 0.53 -5.69 7.87
CA LEU A 13 0.15 -7.11 7.84
C LEU A 13 -0.96 -7.42 6.83
N ILE A 14 -1.80 -6.44 6.48
CA ILE A 14 -2.81 -6.59 5.42
C ILE A 14 -2.20 -6.27 4.05
N HIS A 15 -1.40 -5.21 3.97
CA HIS A 15 -0.85 -4.72 2.70
C HIS A 15 0.16 -5.71 2.08
N ILE A 16 1.08 -6.26 2.90
CA ILE A 16 2.14 -7.18 2.42
C ILE A 16 1.54 -8.41 1.71
N PRO A 17 0.61 -9.17 2.32
CA PRO A 17 -0.02 -10.29 1.63
C PRO A 17 -0.83 -9.86 0.41
N SER A 18 -1.54 -8.74 0.49
CA SER A 18 -2.35 -8.23 -0.63
C SER A 18 -1.48 -7.92 -1.85
N THR A 19 -0.34 -7.27 -1.64
CA THR A 19 0.67 -6.98 -2.68
C THR A 19 1.24 -8.28 -3.29
N LEU A 20 1.55 -9.26 -2.44
CA LEU A 20 2.04 -10.56 -2.90
C LEU A 20 0.98 -11.33 -3.70
N VAL A 21 -0.30 -11.18 -3.39
CA VAL A 21 -1.39 -11.80 -4.15
C VAL A 21 -1.61 -11.05 -5.46
N ILE A 22 -1.77 -9.73 -5.43
CA ILE A 22 -2.22 -8.93 -6.57
C ILE A 22 -1.05 -8.53 -7.46
N SER A 23 -0.09 -7.80 -6.90
CA SER A 23 0.99 -7.15 -7.63
C SER A 23 1.95 -8.18 -8.25
N PHE A 24 2.18 -9.31 -7.56
CA PHE A 24 2.95 -10.42 -8.13
C PHE A 24 2.29 -10.99 -9.40
N GLN A 25 0.97 -11.18 -9.40
CA GLN A 25 0.22 -11.64 -10.58
C GLN A 25 0.28 -10.63 -11.73
N GLY A 26 0.30 -9.33 -11.41
CA GLY A 26 0.44 -8.26 -12.41
C GLY A 26 1.82 -8.19 -13.06
N VAL A 27 2.90 -8.49 -12.32
CA VAL A 27 4.28 -8.50 -12.86
C VAL A 27 4.61 -9.82 -13.55
N PHE A 28 4.15 -10.95 -13.00
CA PHE A 28 4.48 -12.29 -13.45
C PHE A 28 3.23 -13.11 -13.83
N PRO A 29 2.45 -12.70 -14.84
CA PRO A 29 1.16 -13.31 -15.16
C PRO A 29 1.28 -14.78 -15.61
N ASN A 30 2.44 -15.17 -16.15
CA ASN A 30 2.68 -16.52 -16.67
C ASN A 30 3.17 -17.50 -15.59
N VAL A 31 3.41 -17.04 -14.35
CA VAL A 31 3.83 -17.93 -13.27
C VAL A 31 2.63 -18.73 -12.77
N GLU A 32 2.82 -20.04 -12.65
CA GLU A 32 1.84 -20.93 -12.01
C GLU A 32 1.82 -20.69 -10.51
N LEU A 33 0.75 -20.04 -10.04
CA LEU A 33 0.47 -19.83 -8.63
C LEU A 33 -0.55 -20.85 -8.13
N PRO A 34 -0.53 -21.17 -6.81
CA PRO A 34 -1.58 -21.97 -6.20
C PRO A 34 -2.98 -21.38 -6.49
N PRO A 35 -4.01 -22.22 -6.70
CA PRO A 35 -5.35 -21.77 -7.09
C PRO A 35 -5.91 -20.66 -6.21
N PHE A 36 -5.66 -20.74 -4.90
CA PHE A 36 -6.04 -19.74 -3.90
C PHE A 36 -5.71 -18.29 -4.31
N PHE A 37 -4.53 -18.03 -4.87
CA PHE A 37 -4.12 -16.67 -5.25
C PHE A 37 -4.93 -16.13 -6.44
N ARG A 38 -5.16 -16.99 -7.44
CA ARG A 38 -5.91 -16.65 -8.65
C ARG A 38 -7.40 -16.47 -8.33
N GLU A 39 -7.96 -17.38 -7.54
CA GLU A 39 -9.34 -17.32 -7.08
C GLU A 39 -9.61 -16.10 -6.20
N SER A 40 -8.67 -15.73 -5.32
CA SER A 40 -8.79 -14.53 -4.48
C SER A 40 -8.85 -13.26 -5.32
N LEU A 41 -7.96 -13.13 -6.32
CA LEU A 41 -7.96 -11.99 -7.24
C LEU A 41 -9.22 -11.97 -8.12
N ALA A 42 -9.65 -13.13 -8.62
CA ALA A 42 -10.86 -13.25 -9.42
C ALA A 42 -12.11 -12.86 -8.63
N GLY A 43 -12.26 -13.37 -7.40
CA GLY A 43 -13.38 -13.01 -6.52
C GLY A 43 -13.37 -11.53 -6.12
N TRP A 44 -12.19 -10.93 -5.93
CA TRP A 44 -12.08 -9.47 -5.74
C TRP A 44 -12.60 -8.72 -6.97
N ILE A 45 -12.13 -9.05 -8.17
CA ILE A 45 -12.54 -8.38 -9.42
C ILE A 45 -14.04 -8.57 -9.68
N GLU A 46 -14.58 -9.76 -9.46
CA GLU A 46 -16.01 -10.06 -9.65
C GLU A 46 -16.88 -9.21 -8.71
N SER A 47 -16.50 -9.11 -7.44
CA SER A 47 -17.28 -8.37 -6.44
C SER A 47 -17.11 -6.85 -6.54
N SER A 48 -15.90 -6.36 -6.82
CA SER A 48 -15.57 -4.94 -6.79
C SER A 48 -15.67 -4.24 -8.15
N GLN A 49 -15.68 -5.01 -9.25
CA GLN A 49 -15.54 -4.50 -10.62
C GLN A 49 -14.29 -3.61 -10.79
N ASP A 50 -13.19 -3.93 -10.10
CA ASP A 50 -11.97 -3.13 -10.10
C ASP A 50 -11.45 -2.87 -11.52
N PRO A 51 -11.50 -1.61 -12.01
CA PRO A 51 -11.19 -1.31 -13.40
C PRO A 51 -9.69 -1.42 -13.71
N PHE A 52 -8.84 -1.38 -12.68
CA PHE A 52 -7.39 -1.45 -12.83
C PHE A 52 -6.90 -2.89 -12.95
N LEU A 53 -7.55 -3.80 -12.20
CA LEU A 53 -7.17 -5.21 -12.13
C LEU A 53 -7.99 -6.10 -13.06
N ALA A 54 -9.22 -5.73 -13.43
CA ALA A 54 -10.04 -6.53 -14.35
C ALA A 54 -9.35 -6.88 -15.68
N PRO A 55 -8.57 -5.98 -16.33
CA PRO A 55 -7.82 -6.34 -17.52
C PRO A 55 -6.81 -7.47 -17.31
N LEU A 56 -6.24 -7.61 -16.11
CA LEU A 56 -5.26 -8.67 -15.82
C LEU A 56 -5.83 -10.08 -16.03
N ILE A 57 -7.10 -10.29 -15.66
CA ILE A 57 -7.78 -11.58 -15.89
C ILE A 57 -8.22 -11.73 -17.34
N LYS A 58 -8.69 -10.64 -17.97
CA LYS A 58 -9.27 -10.69 -19.32
C LYS A 58 -8.22 -10.81 -20.43
N THR A 59 -7.10 -10.10 -20.29
CA THR A 59 -6.08 -9.96 -21.34
C THR A 59 -4.68 -10.35 -20.87
N GLY A 60 -4.49 -10.66 -19.58
CA GLY A 60 -3.18 -11.01 -19.03
C GLY A 60 -2.29 -9.80 -18.73
N SER A 61 -2.81 -8.57 -18.87
CA SER A 61 -2.05 -7.33 -18.66
C SER A 61 -2.94 -6.21 -18.12
N VAL A 62 -2.34 -5.28 -17.38
CA VAL A 62 -2.98 -4.02 -16.97
C VAL A 62 -2.47 -2.84 -17.79
N GLU A 63 -3.09 -1.67 -17.63
CA GLU A 63 -2.65 -0.44 -18.28
C GLU A 63 -1.17 -0.11 -17.95
N PRO A 64 -0.35 0.35 -18.92
CA PRO A 64 1.09 0.52 -18.71
C PRO A 64 1.50 1.44 -17.55
N TRP A 65 0.74 2.51 -17.31
CA TRP A 65 1.01 3.43 -16.18
C TRP A 65 0.75 2.75 -14.83
N PHE A 66 -0.30 1.93 -14.75
CA PHE A 66 -0.66 1.20 -13.54
C PHE A 66 0.28 0.01 -13.32
N TRP A 67 0.70 -0.65 -14.41
CA TRP A 67 1.74 -1.66 -14.37
C TRP A 67 3.05 -1.10 -13.79
N GLY A 68 3.45 0.11 -14.19
CA GLY A 68 4.61 0.79 -13.60
C GLY A 68 4.48 1.01 -12.08
N ILE A 69 3.28 1.31 -11.59
CA ILE A 69 3.00 1.41 -10.14
C ILE A 69 3.12 0.04 -9.48
N ILE A 70 2.50 -1.00 -10.02
CA ILE A 70 2.56 -2.38 -9.52
C ILE A 70 4.02 -2.87 -9.43
N VAL A 71 4.85 -2.56 -10.42
CA VAL A 71 6.29 -2.89 -10.42
C VAL A 71 6.99 -2.18 -9.27
N CYS A 72 6.75 -0.87 -9.10
CA CYS A 72 7.33 -0.13 -7.97
C CYS A 72 6.85 -0.70 -6.62
N GLU A 73 5.58 -1.08 -6.53
CA GLU A 73 5.01 -1.65 -5.33
C GLU A 73 5.71 -2.97 -4.96
N LEU A 74 5.89 -3.87 -5.93
CA LEU A 74 6.50 -5.18 -5.70
C LEU A 74 8.00 -5.09 -5.37
N PHE A 75 8.76 -4.23 -6.05
CA PHE A 75 10.23 -4.21 -5.93
C PHE A 75 10.78 -3.14 -4.99
N PHE A 76 10.03 -2.07 -4.73
CA PHE A 76 10.47 -0.98 -3.86
C PHE A 76 9.62 -0.89 -2.59
N GLN A 77 8.30 -0.83 -2.73
CA GLN A 77 7.41 -0.65 -1.59
C GLN A 77 7.39 -1.88 -0.69
N LEU A 78 7.27 -3.09 -1.24
CA LEU A 78 7.14 -4.34 -0.50
C LEU A 78 8.38 -4.66 0.37
N PRO A 79 9.64 -4.57 -0.13
CA PRO A 79 10.81 -4.77 0.73
C PRO A 79 10.91 -3.70 1.82
N LEU A 80 10.59 -2.44 1.48
CA LEU A 80 10.63 -1.33 2.42
C LEU A 80 9.59 -1.51 3.53
N GLU A 81 8.35 -1.86 3.20
CA GLU A 81 7.28 -2.03 4.17
C GLU A 81 7.48 -3.25 5.08
N ALA A 82 8.04 -4.34 4.55
CA ALA A 82 8.41 -5.50 5.36
C ALA A 82 9.49 -5.13 6.40
N TRP A 83 10.50 -4.36 5.98
CA TRP A 83 11.51 -3.84 6.89
C TRP A 83 10.91 -2.85 7.92
N LEU A 84 10.04 -1.93 7.48
CA LEU A 84 9.36 -0.99 8.35
C LEU A 84 8.49 -1.71 9.39
N LEU A 85 7.75 -2.76 9.01
CA LEU A 85 6.94 -3.57 9.91
C LEU A 85 7.80 -4.14 11.05
N VAL A 86 8.93 -4.77 10.73
CA VAL A 86 9.86 -5.32 11.74
C VAL A 86 10.33 -4.22 12.70
N LYS A 87 10.66 -3.04 12.18
CA LYS A 87 11.15 -1.93 12.99
C LYS A 87 10.06 -1.28 13.84
N VAL A 88 8.85 -1.18 13.32
CA VAL A 88 7.65 -0.75 14.07
C VAL A 88 7.34 -1.73 15.19
N TRP A 89 7.46 -3.04 14.92
CA TRP A 89 7.30 -4.10 15.93
C TRP A 89 8.34 -3.98 17.05
N GLN A 90 9.61 -3.78 16.67
CA GLN A 90 10.74 -3.56 17.58
C GLN A 90 10.73 -2.19 18.26
N LYS A 91 9.82 -1.29 17.88
CA LYS A 91 9.73 0.11 18.38
C LYS A 91 10.99 0.95 18.09
N GLU A 92 11.70 0.65 17.00
CA GLU A 92 12.93 1.35 16.58
C GLU A 92 12.63 2.63 15.79
N TRP A 93 11.83 3.53 16.37
CA TRP A 93 11.25 4.67 15.67
C TRP A 93 12.26 5.67 15.08
N GLU A 94 13.40 5.87 15.76
CA GLU A 94 14.42 6.80 15.30
C GLU A 94 15.08 6.33 13.99
N ARG A 95 15.26 5.02 13.82
CA ARG A 95 15.90 4.41 12.65
C ARG A 95 15.02 4.47 11.41
N ILE A 96 13.70 4.49 11.58
CA ILE A 96 12.74 4.48 10.49
C ILE A 96 12.17 5.86 10.14
N ARG A 97 12.60 6.91 10.84
CA ARG A 97 11.99 8.24 10.71
C ARG A 97 12.05 8.79 9.28
N MET A 98 13.24 8.80 8.68
CA MET A 98 13.41 9.26 7.29
C MET A 98 12.66 8.35 6.32
N TRP A 99 12.78 7.04 6.53
CA TRP A 99 12.14 6.02 5.70
C TRP A 99 10.61 6.05 5.75
N ALA A 100 10.02 6.45 6.88
CA ALA A 100 8.58 6.66 7.01
C ALA A 100 8.09 7.81 6.12
N VAL A 101 8.88 8.87 5.96
CA VAL A 101 8.57 9.96 5.02
C VAL A 101 8.71 9.48 3.58
N VAL A 102 9.81 8.79 3.26
CA VAL A 102 10.04 8.23 1.91
C VAL A 102 8.90 7.30 1.49
N TYR A 103 8.53 6.37 2.37
CA TYR A 103 7.41 5.46 2.16
C TYR A 103 6.09 6.22 1.95
N ALA A 104 5.76 7.16 2.85
CA ALA A 104 4.52 7.93 2.75
C ALA A 104 4.45 8.75 1.45
N VAL A 105 5.54 9.42 1.07
CA VAL A 105 5.59 10.18 -0.19
C VAL A 105 5.39 9.26 -1.38
N HIS A 106 6.08 8.13 -1.43
CA HIS A 106 5.93 7.14 -2.49
C HIS A 106 4.45 6.71 -2.64
N VAL A 107 3.84 6.25 -1.55
CA VAL A 107 2.45 5.78 -1.58
C VAL A 107 1.47 6.90 -1.95
N ILE A 108 1.68 8.13 -1.47
CA ILE A 108 0.83 9.27 -1.86
C ILE A 108 0.96 9.52 -3.37
N THR A 109 2.17 9.47 -3.93
CA THR A 109 2.41 9.72 -5.35
C THR A 109 1.88 8.63 -6.28
N THR A 110 1.66 7.41 -5.78
CA THR A 110 1.01 6.33 -6.54
C THR A 110 -0.51 6.34 -6.36
N MET A 111 -0.99 6.56 -5.13
CA MET A 111 -2.41 6.50 -4.80
C MET A 111 -3.21 7.70 -5.31
N VAL A 112 -2.64 8.91 -5.32
CA VAL A 112 -3.37 10.09 -5.82
C VAL A 112 -3.78 9.91 -7.29
N PRO A 113 -2.88 9.52 -8.22
CA PRO A 113 -3.29 9.18 -9.60
C PRO A 113 -4.36 8.09 -9.67
N ILE A 114 -4.23 7.00 -8.90
CA ILE A 114 -5.22 5.90 -8.88
C ILE A 114 -6.61 6.44 -8.49
N LEU A 115 -6.70 7.24 -7.41
CA LEU A 115 -7.97 7.79 -6.95
C LEU A 115 -8.57 8.80 -7.95
N VAL A 116 -7.73 9.56 -8.65
CA VAL A 116 -8.20 10.46 -9.72
C VAL A 116 -8.80 9.65 -10.87
N VAL A 117 -8.15 8.57 -11.31
CA VAL A 117 -8.71 7.71 -12.37
C VAL A 117 -9.97 6.99 -11.88
N LEU A 118 -9.99 6.51 -10.63
CA LEU A 118 -11.16 5.85 -10.03
C LEU A 118 -12.37 6.78 -9.93
N LYS A 119 -12.14 8.07 -9.68
CA LYS A 119 -13.20 9.08 -9.68
C LYS A 119 -13.94 9.11 -11.02
N GLU A 120 -13.19 9.10 -12.12
CA GLU A 120 -13.71 9.18 -13.49
C GLU A 120 -14.17 7.82 -14.04
N ALA A 121 -13.76 6.70 -13.44
CA ALA A 121 -14.15 5.37 -13.87
C ALA A 121 -15.66 5.13 -13.74
N ASP A 122 -16.28 4.51 -14.75
CA ASP A 122 -17.68 4.12 -14.72
C ASP A 122 -17.82 2.68 -14.17
N VAL A 123 -18.05 2.58 -12.86
CA VAL A 123 -18.12 1.31 -12.11
C VAL A 123 -19.27 1.38 -11.11
N GLU A 124 -20.09 0.32 -11.04
CA GLU A 124 -21.29 0.31 -10.18
C GLU A 124 -20.90 0.34 -8.70
N ASN A 125 -19.89 -0.45 -8.32
CA ASN A 125 -19.43 -0.61 -6.95
C ASN A 125 -18.36 0.41 -6.51
N LYS A 126 -18.45 1.65 -7.01
CA LYS A 126 -17.48 2.73 -6.73
C LYS A 126 -17.23 2.90 -5.22
N GLY A 127 -18.26 2.78 -4.37
CA GLY A 127 -18.11 2.89 -2.91
C GLY A 127 -17.18 1.83 -2.28
N VAL A 128 -17.22 0.59 -2.77
CA VAL A 128 -16.34 -0.50 -2.32
C VAL A 128 -14.89 -0.18 -2.68
N LEU A 129 -14.66 0.30 -3.90
CA LEU A 129 -13.33 0.68 -4.38
C LEU A 129 -12.77 1.89 -3.60
N TRP A 130 -13.56 2.94 -3.38
CA TRP A 130 -13.10 4.04 -2.53
C TRP A 130 -12.80 3.56 -1.10
N GLY A 131 -13.62 2.68 -0.55
CA GLY A 131 -13.42 2.07 0.76
C GLY A 131 -12.16 1.21 0.86
N SER A 132 -11.72 0.57 -0.23
CA SER A 132 -10.49 -0.21 -0.27
C SER A 132 -9.25 0.64 -0.54
N TYR A 133 -9.32 1.60 -1.48
CA TYR A 133 -8.17 2.41 -1.89
C TYR A 133 -7.84 3.56 -0.93
N LEU A 134 -8.82 4.21 -0.30
CA LEU A 134 -8.57 5.33 0.61
C LEU A 134 -7.71 4.98 1.84
N PRO A 135 -7.92 3.83 2.52
CA PRO A 135 -7.05 3.41 3.61
C PRO A 135 -5.58 3.33 3.20
N PHE A 136 -5.30 2.89 1.96
CA PHE A 136 -3.94 2.82 1.40
C PHE A 136 -3.32 4.19 1.13
N LEU A 137 -4.10 5.27 1.06
CA LEU A 137 -3.58 6.64 1.06
C LEU A 137 -3.43 7.20 2.48
N ILE A 138 -4.49 7.09 3.28
CA ILE A 138 -4.62 7.79 4.57
C ILE A 138 -3.63 7.23 5.60
N VAL A 139 -3.52 5.91 5.73
CA VAL A 139 -2.69 5.30 6.77
C VAL A 139 -1.19 5.56 6.52
N PRO A 140 -0.67 5.44 5.29
CA PRO A 140 0.71 5.83 4.98
C PRO A 140 1.00 7.31 5.19
N ALA A 141 0.08 8.20 4.81
CA ALA A 141 0.22 9.63 5.07
C ALA A 141 0.31 9.91 6.59
N LEU A 142 -0.58 9.29 7.38
CA LEU A 142 -0.56 9.37 8.83
C LEU A 142 0.73 8.77 9.43
N PHE A 143 1.23 7.66 8.88
CA PHE A 143 2.49 7.03 9.30
C PHE A 143 3.68 7.97 9.06
N GLY A 144 3.82 8.52 7.86
CA GLY A 144 4.86 9.48 7.51
C GLY A 144 4.80 10.74 8.36
N TRP A 145 3.60 11.26 8.62
CA TRP A 145 3.44 12.39 9.53
C TRP A 145 3.80 12.02 10.97
N ALA A 146 3.22 10.96 11.54
CA ALA A 146 3.38 10.63 12.97
C ALA A 146 4.78 10.15 13.33
N VAL A 147 5.41 9.34 12.48
CA VAL A 147 6.74 8.76 12.71
C VAL A 147 7.83 9.65 12.11
N GLY A 148 7.62 10.15 10.90
CA GLY A 148 8.60 10.95 10.15
C GLY A 148 8.76 12.38 10.66
N LEU A 149 7.63 13.08 10.86
CA LEU A 149 7.59 14.52 11.12
C LEU A 149 7.22 14.87 12.58
N GLY A 150 6.26 14.16 13.17
CA GLY A 150 5.60 14.48 14.44
C GLY A 150 6.35 14.10 15.71
N GLY A 151 7.36 13.22 15.64
CA GLY A 151 8.18 12.79 16.79
C GLY A 151 9.14 13.86 17.35
N GLN A 152 9.24 15.02 16.70
CA GLN A 152 10.23 16.06 17.00
C GLN A 152 9.93 16.90 18.26
N SER A 153 8.68 17.03 18.71
CA SER A 153 8.34 18.04 19.73
C SER A 153 8.81 17.70 21.16
N LYS A 154 8.97 16.40 21.48
CA LYS A 154 9.33 15.97 22.85
C LYS A 154 10.83 15.73 23.06
N MET A 155 11.56 15.17 22.09
CA MET A 155 12.98 14.83 22.29
C MET A 155 13.93 16.03 22.23
N ARG A 156 13.57 17.10 21.52
CA ARG A 156 14.40 18.30 21.40
C ARG A 156 14.45 19.15 22.68
N LYS A 157 13.48 18.98 23.59
CA LYS A 157 13.45 19.67 24.89
C LYS A 157 14.37 19.04 25.94
N VAL A 158 14.66 17.73 25.85
CA VAL A 158 15.46 17.03 26.87
C VAL A 158 16.96 17.22 26.67
N LYS A 159 17.43 17.48 25.45
CA LYS A 159 18.86 17.74 25.16
C LYS A 159 19.29 19.21 25.30
N ARG A 160 18.43 20.09 25.81
CA ARG A 160 18.70 21.53 25.97
C ARG A 160 18.48 22.03 27.41
N GLY A 161 18.34 21.12 28.37
CA GLY A 161 18.27 21.42 29.80
C GLY A 161 19.50 20.90 30.51
#